data_AF-A0A961QVP2-F1
#
_entry.id   AF-A0A961QVP2-F1
#
_cell.length_a   1.000
_cell.length_b   1.000
_cell.length_c   1.000
_cell.angle_alpha   90.00
_cell.angle_beta   90.00
_cell.angle_gamma   90.00
#
_symmetry.space_group_name_H-M   'P 1'
#
loop_
_entity.id
_entity.type
_entity.pdbx_description
1 polymer ?
#
loop_
_entity_poly.entity_id
_entity_poly.type
_entity_poly.pdbx_seq_one_letter_code
_entity_poly.pdbx_strand_id
1 'polypeptide(L)'
;MAQRSFLGDLLTTIFERRRQTALADDKRSIEDMCLALLDAEGEVSGITLAQAILDRYATLSAAKKRAFFHFLNDQLEIDVDALEAATAAFRKTKEVSAFRDLSRSAEPKRQELLRRLNQPPAATLALVTMRTDLLNAVREDPSLGRTDLDFQHLLRSWFNRGFLVLRQISWQTPASILEKIVEYEAVHAIQDWNDLRRRLYPEDRRCFAFFHPALVDD
;
A
#
# COMPACT_ATOMS: atom_id res chain seq x y z
N MET A 1 -4.85 26.73 -19.10
CA MET A 1 -3.49 26.44 -18.60
C MET A 1 -3.28 27.24 -17.33
N ALA A 2 -3.33 26.59 -16.17
CA ALA A 2 -3.14 27.27 -14.88
C ALA A 2 -1.64 27.46 -14.63
N GLN A 3 -1.21 28.71 -14.48
CA GLN A 3 0.15 29.09 -14.13
C GLN A 3 0.44 28.57 -12.71
N ARG A 4 1.17 27.45 -12.59
CA ARG A 4 1.70 27.01 -11.28
C ARG A 4 2.71 28.05 -10.81
N SER A 5 2.51 28.57 -9.61
CA SER A 5 3.40 29.55 -9.00
C SER A 5 4.76 28.90 -8.73
N PHE A 6 5.79 29.34 -9.45
CA PHE A 6 7.19 28.91 -9.28
C PHE A 6 7.68 29.03 -7.83
N LEU A 7 7.18 30.02 -7.09
CA LEU A 7 7.47 30.19 -5.66
C LEU A 7 6.80 29.12 -4.80
N GLY A 8 5.61 28.65 -5.17
CA GLY A 8 4.94 27.54 -4.50
C GLY A 8 5.72 26.25 -4.66
N ASP A 9 6.17 25.94 -5.88
CA ASP A 9 6.95 24.73 -6.16
C ASP A 9 8.32 24.77 -5.44
N LEU A 10 8.99 25.93 -5.40
CA LEU A 10 10.26 26.10 -4.69
C LEU A 10 10.11 25.91 -3.17
N LEU A 11 9.07 26.50 -2.57
CA LEU A 11 8.79 26.35 -1.15
C LEU A 11 8.45 24.89 -0.82
N THR A 12 7.59 24.23 -1.60
CA THR A 12 7.29 22.80 -1.43
C THR A 12 8.57 21.96 -1.50
N THR A 13 9.45 22.23 -2.47
CA THR A 13 10.73 21.50 -2.60
C THR A 13 11.65 21.67 -1.39
N ILE A 14 11.72 22.88 -0.81
CA ILE A 14 12.53 23.16 0.38
C ILE A 14 11.94 22.49 1.64
N PHE A 15 10.61 22.55 1.80
CA PHE A 15 9.92 21.88 2.91
C PHE A 15 10.02 20.36 2.79
N GLU A 16 9.90 19.80 1.60
CA GLU A 16 10.10 18.37 1.33
C GLU A 16 11.53 17.94 1.66
N ARG A 17 12.54 18.71 1.22
CA ARG A 17 13.95 18.39 1.47
C ARG A 17 14.28 18.44 2.97
N ARG A 18 13.81 19.46 3.70
CA ARG A 18 13.99 19.57 5.17
C ARG A 18 13.26 18.47 5.93
N ARG A 19 12.09 18.05 5.43
CA ARG A 19 11.27 16.95 5.99
C ARG A 19 11.94 15.58 5.78
N GLN A 20 12.49 15.33 4.60
CA GLN A 20 13.30 14.13 4.32
C GLN A 20 14.51 14.03 5.26
N THR A 21 15.14 15.16 5.60
CA THR A 21 16.29 15.16 6.54
C THR A 21 15.87 14.80 7.97
N ALA A 22 14.72 15.31 8.44
CA ALA A 22 14.25 15.05 9.80
C ALA A 22 13.76 13.59 10.00
N LEU A 23 13.18 12.98 8.97
CA LEU A 23 12.72 11.58 9.02
C LEU A 23 13.87 10.58 8.87
N ALA A 24 14.94 10.95 8.17
CA ALA A 24 16.17 10.16 8.08
C ALA A 24 16.89 10.04 9.44
N ASP A 25 16.67 10.98 10.37
CA ASP A 25 17.30 10.99 11.70
C ASP A 25 16.40 10.38 12.80
N ASP A 26 15.24 9.80 12.44
CA ASP A 26 14.40 9.08 13.42
C ASP A 26 15.08 7.78 13.86
N LYS A 27 15.59 7.76 15.10
CA LYS A 27 16.38 6.66 15.67
C LYS A 27 15.54 5.46 16.12
N ARG A 28 14.21 5.56 16.08
CA ARG A 28 13.32 4.47 16.48
C ARG A 28 13.45 3.26 15.55
N SER A 29 13.10 2.07 16.02
CA SER A 29 12.91 0.92 15.15
C SER A 29 11.70 1.16 14.21
N ILE A 30 11.59 0.42 13.11
CA ILE A 30 10.42 0.57 12.23
C ILE A 30 9.13 0.13 12.95
N GLU A 31 9.25 -0.84 13.85
CA GLU A 31 8.19 -1.35 14.72
C GLU A 31 7.69 -0.24 15.67
N ASP A 32 8.60 0.47 16.35
CA ASP A 32 8.26 1.59 17.23
C ASP A 32 7.64 2.76 16.45
N MET A 33 8.07 3.00 15.21
CA MET A 33 7.44 3.98 14.34
C MET A 33 6.00 3.57 13.99
N CYS A 34 5.75 2.30 13.71
CA CYS A 34 4.41 1.78 13.46
C CYS A 34 3.49 1.91 14.68
N LEU A 35 3.99 1.60 15.88
CA LEU A 35 3.24 1.79 17.13
C LEU A 35 2.92 3.28 17.34
N ALA A 36 3.92 4.15 17.16
CA ALA A 36 3.69 5.59 17.25
C ALA A 36 2.70 6.11 16.19
N LEU A 37 2.67 5.51 14.99
CA LEU A 37 1.69 5.86 13.97
C LEU A 37 0.28 5.44 14.37
N LEU A 38 0.11 4.30 15.05
CA LEU A 38 -1.19 3.85 15.57
C LEU A 38 -1.69 4.76 16.71
N ASP A 39 -0.79 5.29 17.52
CA ASP A 39 -1.09 6.18 18.65
C ASP A 39 -1.27 7.66 18.23
N ALA A 40 -0.88 8.02 17.00
CA ALA A 40 -0.95 9.41 16.54
C ALA A 40 -2.41 9.90 16.43
N GLU A 41 -2.70 11.04 17.05
CA GLU A 41 -4.00 11.72 16.99
C GLU A 41 -4.08 12.80 15.88
N GLY A 42 -2.94 13.22 15.32
CA GLY A 42 -2.86 14.31 14.32
C GLY A 42 -2.72 13.83 12.87
N GLU A 43 -3.59 14.31 11.97
CA GLU A 43 -3.60 13.89 10.56
C GLU A 43 -2.31 14.24 9.80
N VAL A 44 -1.76 15.45 10.00
CA VAL A 44 -0.57 15.92 9.27
C VAL A 44 0.72 15.22 9.73
N SER A 45 0.86 14.99 11.04
CA SER A 45 2.00 14.26 11.61
C SER A 45 1.93 12.77 11.23
N GLY A 46 0.72 12.20 11.19
CA GLY A 46 0.47 10.81 10.76
C GLY A 46 0.93 10.54 9.33
N ILE A 47 0.55 11.38 8.36
CA ILE A 47 0.95 11.22 6.95
C ILE A 47 2.47 11.25 6.79
N THR A 48 3.15 12.14 7.50
CA THR A 48 4.60 12.28 7.40
C THR A 48 5.32 11.07 8.01
N LEU A 49 4.84 10.56 9.14
CA LEU A 49 5.37 9.35 9.77
C LEU A 49 5.10 8.10 8.92
N ALA A 50 3.92 7.99 8.32
CA ALA A 50 3.57 6.91 7.39
C ALA A 50 4.54 6.86 6.20
N GLN A 51 4.83 8.01 5.57
CA GLN A 51 5.82 8.09 4.50
C GLN A 51 7.20 7.61 4.96
N ALA A 52 7.65 8.05 6.14
CA ALA A 52 8.93 7.64 6.70
C ALA A 52 9.03 6.13 6.95
N ILE A 53 7.94 5.51 7.39
CA ILE A 53 7.86 4.06 7.59
C ILE A 53 8.00 3.33 6.25
N LEU A 54 7.29 3.79 5.21
CA LEU A 54 7.37 3.20 3.87
C LEU A 54 8.76 3.34 3.27
N ASP A 55 9.37 4.52 3.38
CA ASP A 55 10.74 4.78 2.90
C ASP A 55 11.74 3.89 3.64
N ARG A 56 11.60 3.76 4.97
CA ARG A 56 12.45 2.87 5.78
C ARG A 56 12.27 1.41 5.38
N TYR A 57 11.03 0.96 5.22
CA TYR A 57 10.71 -0.39 4.79
C TYR A 57 11.38 -0.74 3.45
N ALA A 58 11.36 0.19 2.49
CA ALA A 58 11.95 0.00 1.16
C ALA A 58 13.48 -0.30 1.22
N THR A 59 14.17 0.17 2.26
CA THR A 59 15.61 -0.05 2.46
C THR A 59 15.95 -1.30 3.27
N LEU A 60 14.96 -2.01 3.81
CA LEU A 60 15.20 -3.19 4.64
C LEU A 60 15.72 -4.38 3.81
N SER A 61 16.65 -5.14 4.38
CA SER A 61 17.05 -6.43 3.84
C SER A 61 15.91 -7.44 3.94
N ALA A 62 15.95 -8.52 3.15
CA ALA A 62 14.94 -9.58 3.19
C ALA A 62 14.72 -10.14 4.61
N ALA A 63 15.79 -10.33 5.39
CA ALA A 63 15.70 -10.78 6.77
C ALA A 63 14.96 -9.77 7.68
N LYS A 64 15.23 -8.48 7.51
CA LYS A 64 14.55 -7.42 8.27
C LYS A 64 13.08 -7.25 7.83
N LYS A 65 12.78 -7.39 6.54
CA LYS A 65 11.39 -7.42 6.04
C LYS A 65 10.61 -8.59 6.64
N ARG A 66 11.23 -9.77 6.76
CA ARG A 66 10.61 -10.92 7.42
C ARG A 66 10.33 -10.65 8.90
N ALA A 67 11.30 -10.09 9.63
CA ALA A 67 11.10 -9.70 11.02
C ALA A 67 9.95 -8.69 11.17
N PHE A 68 9.86 -7.72 10.26
CA PHE A 68 8.74 -6.78 10.21
C PHE A 68 7.39 -7.48 10.01
N PHE A 69 7.31 -8.49 9.14
CA PHE A 69 6.08 -9.26 8.95
C PHE A 69 5.68 -10.08 10.20
N HIS A 70 6.65 -10.63 10.93
CA HIS A 70 6.37 -11.25 12.23
C HIS A 70 5.85 -10.22 13.24
N PHE A 71 6.42 -9.02 13.29
CA PHE A 71 5.87 -7.93 14.10
C PHE A 71 4.40 -7.63 13.76
N LEU A 72 4.05 -7.51 12.48
CA LEU A 72 2.65 -7.31 12.06
C LEU A 72 1.74 -8.49 12.46
N ASN A 73 2.24 -9.71 12.32
CA ASN A 73 1.49 -10.93 12.56
C ASN A 73 1.23 -11.18 14.06
N ASP A 74 2.21 -10.85 14.90
CA ASP A 74 2.23 -11.27 16.30
C ASP A 74 1.92 -10.11 17.25
N GLN A 75 2.53 -8.93 17.06
CA GLN A 75 2.34 -7.78 17.95
C GLN A 75 1.09 -6.95 17.62
N LEU A 76 0.60 -7.02 16.38
CA LEU A 76 -0.59 -6.30 15.92
C LEU A 76 -1.79 -7.23 15.69
N GLU A 77 -1.78 -8.38 16.35
CA GLU A 77 -2.86 -9.37 16.32
C GLU A 77 -4.09 -8.92 17.15
N ILE A 78 -5.19 -9.63 16.93
CA ILE A 78 -6.39 -9.55 17.77
C ILE A 78 -6.05 -9.88 19.22
N ASP A 79 -6.50 -9.02 20.13
CA ASP A 79 -6.53 -9.30 21.57
C ASP A 79 -7.73 -10.23 21.87
N VAL A 80 -7.43 -11.52 22.05
CA VAL A 80 -8.44 -12.57 22.24
C VAL A 80 -9.22 -12.34 23.54
N ASP A 81 -8.57 -11.90 24.61
CA ASP A 81 -9.23 -11.65 25.89
C ASP A 81 -10.21 -10.47 25.77
N ALA A 82 -9.80 -9.41 25.08
CA ALA A 82 -10.68 -8.27 24.80
C ALA A 82 -11.86 -8.67 23.89
N LEU A 83 -11.62 -9.52 22.89
CA LEU A 83 -12.66 -10.03 21.99
C LEU A 83 -13.69 -10.90 22.73
N GLU A 84 -13.25 -11.77 23.63
CA GLU A 84 -14.12 -12.59 24.47
C GLU A 84 -15.01 -11.73 25.38
N ALA A 85 -14.41 -10.73 26.05
CA ALA A 85 -15.14 -9.80 26.89
C ALA A 85 -16.19 -9.01 26.10
N ALA A 86 -15.83 -8.48 24.92
CA ALA A 86 -16.75 -7.75 24.05
C ALA A 86 -17.88 -8.65 23.52
N THR A 87 -17.58 -9.91 23.20
CA THR A 87 -18.58 -10.90 22.77
C THR A 87 -19.58 -11.19 23.88
N ALA A 88 -19.11 -11.39 25.11
CA ALA A 88 -19.97 -11.62 26.27
C ALA A 88 -20.90 -10.42 26.54
N ALA A 89 -20.35 -9.19 26.47
CA ALA A 89 -21.12 -7.97 26.64
C ALA A 89 -22.21 -7.83 25.56
N PHE A 90 -21.87 -8.01 24.28
CA PHE A 90 -22.83 -7.94 23.18
C PHE A 90 -23.91 -9.02 23.26
N ARG A 91 -23.55 -10.24 23.70
CA ARG A 91 -24.51 -11.32 23.91
C ARG A 91 -25.57 -10.94 24.96
N LYS A 92 -25.17 -10.22 26.01
CA LYS A 92 -26.05 -9.82 27.11
C LYS A 92 -26.94 -8.62 26.77
N THR A 93 -26.37 -7.57 26.18
CA THR A 93 -27.08 -6.29 26.00
C THR A 93 -27.71 -6.12 24.63
N LYS A 94 -27.08 -6.63 23.57
CA LYS A 94 -27.43 -6.39 22.16
C LYS A 94 -27.48 -4.90 21.76
N GLU A 95 -26.84 -4.04 22.54
CA GLU A 95 -26.79 -2.61 22.27
C GLU A 95 -25.81 -2.26 21.14
N VAL A 96 -26.03 -1.11 20.51
CA VAL A 96 -25.17 -0.58 19.43
C VAL A 96 -23.74 -0.30 19.92
N SER A 97 -23.58 0.18 21.15
CA SER A 97 -22.28 0.36 21.82
C SER A 97 -21.52 -0.96 21.91
N ALA A 98 -22.16 -2.00 22.45
CA ALA A 98 -21.56 -3.33 22.59
C ALA A 98 -21.22 -3.97 21.23
N PHE A 99 -22.06 -3.76 20.20
CA PHE A 99 -21.74 -4.20 18.83
C PHE A 99 -20.50 -3.49 18.27
N ARG A 100 -20.38 -2.17 18.51
CA ARG A 100 -19.23 -1.38 18.08
C ARG A 100 -17.94 -1.88 18.73
N ASP A 101 -17.98 -2.13 20.04
CA ASP A 101 -16.80 -2.61 20.78
C ASP A 101 -16.41 -4.01 20.31
N LEU A 102 -17.37 -4.92 20.13
CA LEU A 102 -17.14 -6.24 19.51
C LEU A 102 -16.49 -6.12 18.12
N SER A 103 -17.04 -5.26 17.26
CA SER A 103 -16.52 -5.06 15.91
C SER A 103 -15.09 -4.52 15.92
N ARG A 104 -14.77 -3.59 16.84
CA ARG A 104 -13.42 -3.03 17.01
C ARG A 104 -12.44 -4.08 17.54
N SER A 105 -12.83 -4.87 18.55
CA SER A 105 -11.98 -5.91 19.12
C SER A 105 -11.70 -7.05 18.14
N ALA A 106 -12.60 -7.30 17.18
CA ALA A 106 -12.42 -8.32 16.15
C ALA A 106 -11.50 -7.88 15.00
N GLU A 107 -11.15 -6.59 14.91
CA GLU A 107 -10.27 -6.08 13.87
C GLU A 107 -8.81 -6.03 14.38
N PRO A 108 -7.88 -6.73 13.71
CA PRO A 108 -6.47 -6.63 14.06
C PRO A 108 -5.91 -5.22 13.86
N LYS A 109 -5.02 -4.77 14.75
CA LYS A 109 -4.38 -3.43 14.66
C LYS A 109 -3.62 -3.20 13.35
N ARG A 110 -3.14 -4.28 12.72
CA ARG A 110 -2.48 -4.21 11.40
C ARG A 110 -3.40 -3.67 10.30
N GLN A 111 -4.72 -3.86 10.35
CA GLN A 111 -5.62 -3.23 9.36
C GLN A 111 -5.60 -1.71 9.47
N GLU A 112 -5.67 -1.19 10.69
CA GLU A 112 -5.59 0.24 10.93
C GLU A 112 -4.22 0.81 10.55
N LEU A 113 -3.14 0.09 10.86
CA LEU A 113 -1.80 0.47 10.42
C LEU A 113 -1.74 0.60 8.90
N LEU A 114 -2.22 -0.40 8.16
CA LEU A 114 -2.21 -0.39 6.70
C LEU A 114 -3.06 0.76 6.12
N ARG A 115 -4.20 1.09 6.74
CA ARG A 115 -5.00 2.27 6.34
C ARG A 115 -4.24 3.58 6.55
N ARG A 116 -3.54 3.73 7.68
CA ARG A 116 -2.69 4.91 7.94
C ARG A 116 -1.48 4.98 7.00
N LEU A 117 -0.85 3.84 6.73
CA LEU A 117 0.25 3.74 5.76
C LEU A 117 -0.19 4.11 4.34
N ASN A 118 -1.47 3.95 3.99
CA ASN A 118 -1.99 4.30 2.68
C ASN A 118 -2.43 5.78 2.54
N GLN A 119 -2.23 6.62 3.56
CA GLN A 119 -2.58 8.04 3.50
C GLN A 119 -1.64 8.91 2.65
N PRO A 120 -0.31 8.68 2.64
CA PRO A 120 0.60 9.45 1.79
C PRO A 120 0.31 9.28 0.29
N PRO A 121 0.64 10.26 -0.55
CA PRO A 121 0.57 10.12 -2.00
C PRO A 121 1.38 8.91 -2.50
N ALA A 122 0.84 8.18 -3.48
CA ALA A 122 1.48 6.99 -4.08
C ALA A 122 1.78 5.82 -3.11
N ALA A 123 1.27 5.86 -1.86
CA ALA A 123 1.51 4.80 -0.88
C ALA A 123 0.91 3.44 -1.27
N THR A 124 -0.15 3.43 -2.09
CA THR A 124 -0.79 2.19 -2.53
C THR A 124 0.18 1.29 -3.29
N LEU A 125 1.05 1.86 -4.15
CA LEU A 125 2.09 1.09 -4.84
C LEU A 125 3.09 0.49 -3.84
N ALA A 126 3.52 1.26 -2.84
CA ALA A 126 4.42 0.78 -1.80
C ALA A 126 3.81 -0.40 -1.01
N LEU A 127 2.51 -0.35 -0.72
CA LEU A 127 1.80 -1.44 -0.04
C LEU A 127 1.62 -2.68 -0.95
N VAL A 128 1.41 -2.48 -2.26
CA VAL A 128 1.40 -3.59 -3.23
C VAL A 128 2.77 -4.26 -3.28
N THR A 129 3.86 -3.50 -3.35
CA THR A 129 5.23 -4.02 -3.31
C THR A 129 5.54 -4.75 -2.00
N MET A 130 5.16 -4.16 -0.86
CA MET A 130 5.26 -4.80 0.45
C MET A 130 4.50 -6.12 0.51
N ARG A 131 3.33 -6.21 -0.13
CA ARG A 131 2.59 -7.47 -0.24
C ARG A 131 3.32 -8.50 -1.10
N THR A 132 3.97 -8.10 -2.18
CA THR A 132 4.82 -9.01 -2.98
C THR A 132 5.92 -9.63 -2.11
N ASP A 133 6.58 -8.82 -1.28
CA ASP A 133 7.56 -9.30 -0.30
C ASP A 133 6.93 -10.27 0.72
N LEU A 134 5.73 -9.98 1.21
CA LEU A 134 4.98 -10.84 2.14
C LEU A 134 4.64 -12.19 1.50
N LEU A 135 4.16 -12.21 0.26
CA LEU A 135 3.81 -13.44 -0.44
C LEU A 135 5.03 -14.35 -0.64
N ASN A 136 6.23 -13.78 -0.83
CA ASN A 136 7.46 -14.54 -0.85
C ASN A 136 7.79 -15.12 0.54
N ALA A 137 7.64 -14.31 1.60
CA ALA A 137 7.87 -14.77 2.98
C ALA A 137 6.87 -15.88 3.39
N VAL A 138 5.61 -15.81 2.97
CA VAL A 138 4.56 -16.81 3.24
C VAL A 138 4.90 -18.19 2.67
N ARG A 139 5.62 -18.25 1.53
CA ARG A 139 6.07 -19.53 0.96
C ARG A 139 7.05 -20.26 1.88
N GLU A 140 7.83 -19.52 2.65
CA GLU A 140 8.82 -20.05 3.57
C GLU A 140 8.26 -20.21 4.99
N ASP A 141 7.32 -19.37 5.40
CA ASP A 141 6.59 -19.46 6.66
C ASP A 141 5.09 -19.18 6.46
N PRO A 142 4.27 -20.25 6.35
CA PRO A 142 2.83 -20.13 6.16
C PRO A 142 2.08 -19.41 7.30
N SER A 143 2.66 -19.27 8.49
CA SER A 143 2.00 -18.61 9.63
C SER A 143 1.74 -17.11 9.38
N LEU A 144 2.53 -16.50 8.50
CA LEU A 144 2.38 -15.11 8.03
C LEU A 144 1.15 -14.91 7.12
N GLY A 145 0.48 -16.01 6.72
CA GLY A 145 -0.73 -15.97 5.90
C GLY A 145 -1.88 -15.19 6.55
N ARG A 146 -1.92 -15.08 7.90
CA ARG A 146 -2.90 -14.25 8.61
C ARG A 146 -2.76 -12.77 8.22
N THR A 147 -1.54 -12.26 8.19
CA THR A 147 -1.26 -10.89 7.73
C THR A 147 -1.69 -10.68 6.28
N ASP A 148 -1.49 -11.66 5.39
CA ASP A 148 -1.91 -11.53 3.99
C ASP A 148 -3.43 -11.42 3.82
N LEU A 149 -4.24 -12.05 4.69
CA LEU A 149 -5.71 -11.89 4.66
C LEU A 149 -6.13 -10.43 4.83
N ASP A 150 -5.44 -9.68 5.70
CA ASP A 150 -5.74 -8.27 5.95
C ASP A 150 -5.26 -7.37 4.80
N PHE A 151 -4.10 -7.68 4.21
CA PHE A 151 -3.67 -7.04 2.96
C PHE A 151 -4.70 -7.27 1.84
N GLN A 152 -5.18 -8.50 1.66
CA GLN A 152 -6.20 -8.83 0.66
C GLN A 152 -7.50 -8.06 0.91
N HIS A 153 -7.96 -8.02 2.17
CA HIS A 153 -9.17 -7.31 2.56
C HIS A 153 -9.11 -5.83 2.14
N LEU A 154 -8.02 -5.14 2.52
CA LEU A 154 -7.87 -3.71 2.26
C LEU A 154 -7.61 -3.41 0.79
N LEU A 155 -6.70 -4.14 0.14
CA LEU A 155 -6.42 -3.94 -1.28
C LEU A 155 -7.66 -4.21 -2.15
N ARG A 156 -8.49 -5.20 -1.81
CA ARG A 156 -9.76 -5.43 -2.53
C ARG A 156 -10.71 -4.24 -2.41
N SER A 157 -10.72 -3.57 -1.26
CA SER A 157 -11.53 -2.37 -1.03
C SER A 157 -10.99 -1.16 -1.80
N TRP A 158 -9.66 -0.97 -1.79
CA TRP A 158 -9.01 0.16 -2.47
C TRP A 158 -9.00 -0.01 -4.00
N PHE A 159 -8.77 -1.21 -4.52
CA PHE A 159 -8.83 -1.56 -5.94
C PHE A 159 -10.27 -1.93 -6.36
N ASN A 160 -11.21 -1.04 -6.05
CA ASN A 160 -12.59 -1.26 -6.42
C ASN A 160 -12.75 -1.23 -7.95
N ARG A 161 -13.41 -2.25 -8.50
CA ARG A 161 -13.69 -2.38 -9.94
C ARG A 161 -14.40 -1.17 -10.54
N GLY A 162 -15.20 -0.45 -9.76
CA GLY A 162 -15.91 0.76 -10.20
C GLY A 162 -14.98 1.91 -10.60
N PHE A 163 -13.71 1.87 -10.19
CA PHE A 163 -12.70 2.87 -10.55
C PHE A 163 -11.71 2.38 -11.62
N LEU A 164 -11.90 1.16 -12.14
CA LEU A 164 -11.08 0.66 -13.24
C LEU A 164 -11.49 1.34 -14.55
N VAL A 165 -10.51 1.96 -15.20
CA VAL A 165 -10.70 2.60 -16.50
C VAL A 165 -10.02 1.74 -17.55
N LEU A 166 -10.80 1.19 -18.47
CA LEU A 166 -10.27 0.54 -19.66
C LEU A 166 -9.74 1.62 -20.62
N ARG A 167 -8.47 1.54 -21.01
CA ARG A 167 -7.88 2.41 -22.03
C ARG A 167 -7.29 1.57 -23.16
N GLN A 168 -7.42 2.08 -24.38
CA GLN A 168 -6.72 1.50 -25.53
C GLN A 168 -5.23 1.84 -25.45
N ILE A 169 -4.38 0.84 -25.61
CA ILE A 169 -2.94 0.98 -25.73
C ILE A 169 -2.60 1.06 -27.22
N SER A 170 -1.76 2.03 -27.57
CA SER A 170 -1.33 2.30 -28.94
C SER A 170 0.12 2.75 -28.95
N TRP A 171 0.70 2.94 -30.14
CA TRP A 171 2.06 3.48 -30.24
C TRP A 171 2.18 4.94 -29.76
N GLN A 172 1.05 5.63 -29.54
CA GLN A 172 0.99 6.97 -28.98
C GLN A 172 0.93 6.98 -27.44
N THR A 173 0.79 5.81 -26.80
CA THR A 173 0.81 5.68 -25.35
C THR A 173 2.20 6.07 -24.80
N PRO A 174 2.29 6.76 -23.64
CA PRO A 174 3.57 7.14 -23.04
C PRO A 174 4.55 5.96 -22.90
N ALA A 175 5.82 6.20 -23.21
CA ALA A 175 6.86 5.17 -23.19
C ALA A 175 6.99 4.46 -21.83
N SER A 176 6.80 5.18 -20.72
CA SER A 176 6.82 4.61 -19.37
C SER A 176 5.75 3.53 -19.14
N ILE A 177 4.57 3.66 -19.76
CA ILE A 177 3.51 2.64 -19.70
C ILE A 177 3.85 1.49 -20.65
N LEU A 178 4.41 1.80 -21.82
CA LEU A 178 4.81 0.78 -22.79
C LEU A 178 5.94 -0.12 -22.24
N GLU A 179 6.88 0.43 -21.48
CA GLU A 179 7.93 -0.35 -20.78
C GLU A 179 7.32 -1.37 -19.81
N LYS A 180 6.29 -0.97 -19.05
CA LYS A 180 5.57 -1.88 -18.13
C LYS A 180 4.85 -3.00 -18.88
N ILE A 181 4.29 -2.71 -20.06
CA ILE A 181 3.67 -3.76 -20.90
C ILE A 181 4.72 -4.77 -21.34
N VAL A 182 5.93 -4.33 -21.68
CA VAL A 182 7.04 -5.23 -22.02
C VAL A 182 7.42 -6.09 -20.81
N GLU A 183 7.52 -5.50 -19.62
CA GLU A 183 7.88 -6.18 -18.37
C GLU A 183 6.85 -7.22 -17.93
N TYR A 184 5.55 -6.90 -18.04
CA TYR A 184 4.46 -7.72 -17.51
C TYR A 184 3.85 -8.72 -18.53
N GLU A 185 4.36 -8.77 -19.76
CA GLU A 185 3.86 -9.69 -20.79
C GLU A 185 4.20 -11.16 -20.44
N ALA A 186 3.22 -11.84 -19.84
CA ALA A 186 3.39 -13.20 -19.32
C ALA A 186 3.13 -14.32 -20.34
N VAL A 187 2.59 -14.01 -21.54
CA VAL A 187 2.21 -15.04 -22.54
C VAL A 187 3.22 -15.09 -23.68
N HIS A 188 3.55 -13.94 -24.27
CA HIS A 188 4.47 -13.86 -25.39
C HIS A 188 5.53 -12.78 -25.14
N ALA A 189 6.63 -13.14 -24.48
CA ALA A 189 7.69 -12.21 -24.12
C ALA A 189 8.04 -11.23 -25.26
N ILE A 190 8.00 -9.94 -24.94
CA ILE A 190 8.36 -8.87 -25.87
C ILE A 190 9.85 -8.60 -25.71
N GLN A 191 10.63 -8.91 -26.74
CA GLN A 191 12.09 -8.88 -26.65
C GLN A 191 12.68 -7.49 -26.86
N ASP A 192 12.00 -6.64 -27.64
CA ASP A 192 12.44 -5.29 -27.96
C ASP A 192 11.26 -4.38 -28.35
N TRP A 193 11.56 -3.09 -28.54
CA TRP A 193 10.61 -2.07 -28.95
C TRP A 193 10.00 -2.31 -30.34
N ASN A 194 10.71 -3.00 -31.23
CA ASN A 194 10.18 -3.33 -32.55
C ASN A 194 9.11 -4.41 -32.44
N ASP A 195 9.30 -5.38 -31.55
CA ASP A 195 8.31 -6.41 -31.27
C ASP A 195 7.04 -5.80 -30.68
N LEU A 196 7.18 -4.87 -29.73
CA LEU A 196 6.03 -4.11 -29.20
C LEU A 196 5.31 -3.33 -30.31
N ARG A 197 6.07 -2.63 -31.18
CA ARG A 197 5.50 -1.86 -32.29
C ARG A 197 4.69 -2.75 -33.24
N ARG A 198 5.18 -3.95 -33.57
CA ARG A 198 4.47 -4.92 -34.42
C ARG A 198 3.15 -5.39 -33.80
N ARG A 199 2.98 -5.28 -32.48
CA ARG A 199 1.73 -5.65 -31.78
C ARG A 199 0.74 -4.49 -31.67
N LEU A 200 1.22 -3.25 -31.61
CA LEU A 200 0.39 -2.07 -31.35
C LEU A 200 0.09 -1.22 -32.60
N TYR A 201 0.91 -1.32 -33.65
CA TYR A 201 0.80 -0.48 -34.85
C TYR A 201 -0.16 -1.01 -35.93
N PRO A 202 -0.26 -2.33 -36.20
CA PRO A 202 -1.19 -2.84 -37.22
C PRO A 202 -2.66 -2.55 -36.89
N GLU A 203 -3.46 -2.19 -37.90
CA GLU A 203 -4.89 -1.86 -37.72
C GLU A 203 -5.76 -3.07 -37.31
N ASP A 204 -5.28 -4.28 -37.57
CA ASP A 204 -5.93 -5.55 -37.21
C ASP A 204 -5.65 -5.97 -35.76
N ARG A 205 -4.86 -5.19 -35.01
CA ARG A 205 -4.50 -5.48 -33.61
C ARG A 205 -4.96 -4.36 -32.68
N ARG A 206 -5.57 -4.74 -31.56
CA ARG A 206 -5.96 -3.81 -30.50
C ARG A 206 -5.53 -4.35 -29.14
N CYS A 207 -4.85 -3.52 -28.38
CA CYS A 207 -4.45 -3.80 -27.01
C CYS A 207 -5.21 -2.85 -26.07
N PHE A 208 -5.64 -3.37 -24.93
CA PHE A 208 -6.31 -2.58 -23.90
C PHE A 208 -5.72 -2.94 -22.54
N ALA A 209 -5.67 -1.96 -21.65
CA ALA A 209 -5.26 -2.17 -20.26
C ALA A 209 -6.24 -1.49 -19.31
N PHE A 210 -6.40 -2.06 -18.13
CA PHE A 210 -7.15 -1.44 -17.04
C PHE A 210 -6.22 -0.60 -16.19
N PHE A 211 -6.63 0.64 -15.91
CA PHE A 211 -5.92 1.56 -15.03
C PHE A 211 -6.75 1.84 -13.79
N HIS A 212 -6.08 1.99 -12.64
CA HIS A 212 -6.72 2.36 -11.39
C HIS A 212 -6.14 3.70 -10.89
N PRO A 213 -6.96 4.67 -10.44
CA PRO A 213 -6.45 5.99 -10.03
C PRO A 213 -5.50 5.95 -8.82
N ALA A 214 -5.53 4.88 -8.02
CA ALA A 214 -4.59 4.68 -6.91
C ALA A 214 -3.18 4.24 -7.35
N LEU A 215 -3.03 3.78 -8.61
CA LEU A 215 -1.76 3.40 -9.23
C LEU A 215 -1.57 4.27 -10.48
N VAL A 216 -1.18 5.53 -10.25
CA VAL A 216 -0.97 6.48 -11.34
C VAL A 216 0.24 6.02 -12.16
N ASP A 217 0.04 5.86 -13.46
CA ASP A 217 1.04 5.43 -14.45
C ASP A 217 1.58 4.00 -14.29
N ASP A 218 0.91 3.14 -13.49
CA ASP A 218 1.11 1.68 -13.36
C ASP A 218 -0.03 0.89 -14.02
#